data_AF-A0A2N0KQR4-F1
#
_entry.id   AF-A0A2N0KQR4-F1
#
_cell.length_a   1.000
_cell.length_b   1.000
_cell.length_c   1.000
_cell.angle_alpha   90.00
_cell.angle_beta   90.00
_cell.angle_gamma   90.00
#
_symmetry.space_group_name_H-M   'P 1'
#
loop_
_entity.id
_entity.type
_entity.pdbx_description
1 polymer ?
#
loop_
_entity_poly.entity_id
_entity_poly.type
_entity_poly.pdbx_seq_one_letter_code
_entity_poly.pdbx_strand_id
1 'polypeptide(L)' 'MINDNFNIDESAVQAAAQSLFNSPYTIALVGAGISVESGIPTFRGPGGLWTKLGEPSGNGYEDFLKNPESWWLQNLDQ' A
#
# COMPACT_ATOMS: atom_id res chain seq x y z
N MET A 1 20.37 -0.18 -7.83
CA MET A 1 20.56 -0.08 -6.37
C MET A 1 20.10 1.30 -5.97
N ILE A 2 18.92 1.40 -5.33
CA ILE A 2 18.41 2.67 -4.82
C ILE A 2 19.09 2.85 -3.45
N ASN A 3 19.97 3.84 -3.34
CA ASN A 3 20.59 4.25 -2.08
C ASN A 3 19.65 5.23 -1.39
N ASP A 4 18.62 4.73 -0.73
CA ASP A 4 17.85 5.54 0.19
C ASP A 4 18.56 5.54 1.54
N ASN A 5 19.27 6.62 1.84
CA ASN A 5 19.83 6.88 3.17
C ASN A 5 18.68 7.18 4.14
N PHE A 6 17.94 6.15 4.55
CA PHE A 6 17.01 6.27 5.66
C PHE A 6 17.82 6.43 6.94
N ASN A 7 17.78 7.63 7.52
CA ASN A 7 18.27 7.84 8.87
C ASN A 7 17.24 7.24 9.84
N ILE A 8 17.32 5.92 10.05
CA ILE A 8 16.47 5.22 11.00
C ILE A 8 16.87 5.68 12.40
N ASP A 9 15.91 6.23 13.13
CA ASP A 9 16.10 6.53 14.54
C ASP A 9 16.09 5.21 15.32
N GLU A 10 17.27 4.68 15.59
CA GLU A 10 17.49 3.45 16.36
C GLU A 10 16.81 3.50 17.74
N SER A 11 16.69 4.69 18.34
CA SER A 11 16.00 4.84 19.63
C SER A 11 14.51 4.57 19.51
N ALA A 12 13.88 4.99 18.39
CA ALA A 12 12.48 4.73 18.11
C ALA A 12 12.22 3.24 17.83
N VAL A 13 13.12 2.57 17.10
CA VAL A 13 13.03 1.12 16.85
C VAL A 13 13.11 0.35 18.17
N GLN A 14 14.05 0.69 19.03
CA GLN A 14 14.20 0.06 20.34
C GLN A 14 12.96 0.27 21.22
N ALA A 15 12.39 1.48 21.21
CA ALA A 15 11.16 1.80 21.94
C ALA A 15 9.95 0.99 21.43
N ALA A 16 9.82 0.82 20.11
CA ALA A 16 8.79 -0.01 19.51
C ALA A 16 8.96 -1.48 19.91
N ALA A 17 10.17 -2.03 19.84
CA ALA A 17 10.46 -3.41 20.24
C ALA A 17 10.11 -3.66 21.70
N GLN A 18 10.45 -2.74 22.60
CA GLN A 18 10.12 -2.85 24.02
C GLN A 18 8.60 -2.81 24.27
N SER A 19 7.88 -1.96 23.55
CA SER A 19 6.42 -1.88 23.60
C SER A 19 5.76 -3.19 23.14
N LEU A 20 6.27 -3.78 22.05
CA LEU A 20 5.80 -5.06 21.53
C LEU A 20 6.05 -6.21 22.52
N PHE A 21 7.25 -6.27 23.12
CA PHE A 21 7.62 -7.31 24.07
C PHE A 21 6.77 -7.32 25.34
N ASN A 22 6.42 -6.12 25.83
CA ASN A 22 5.63 -5.97 27.06
C ASN A 22 4.12 -6.09 26.84
N SER A 23 3.65 -6.06 25.59
CA SER A 23 2.23 -6.08 25.29
C SER A 23 1.68 -7.51 25.36
N PRO A 24 0.64 -7.79 26.18
CA PRO A 24 0.00 -9.09 26.20
C PRO A 24 -0.84 -9.35 24.93
N TYR A 25 -1.17 -8.32 24.15
CA TYR A 25 -1.93 -8.44 22.92
C TYR A 25 -1.64 -7.27 21.96
N THR A 26 -0.97 -7.55 20.85
CA THR A 26 -0.56 -6.55 19.85
C THR A 26 -1.40 -6.68 18.59
N ILE A 27 -1.81 -5.53 18.04
CA ILE A 27 -2.46 -5.42 16.72
C ILE A 27 -1.59 -4.53 15.84
N ALA A 28 -1.33 -4.98 14.61
CA ALA A 28 -0.70 -4.15 13.58
C ALA A 28 -1.75 -3.75 12.54
N LEU A 29 -1.94 -2.45 12.37
CA LEU A 29 -2.69 -1.91 11.23
C LEU A 29 -1.72 -1.64 10.10
N VAL A 30 -1.85 -2.38 9.00
CA VAL A 30 -0.94 -2.29 7.85
C VAL A 30 -1.67 -1.73 6.64
N GLY A 31 -0.96 -0.93 5.84
CA GLY A 31 -1.42 -0.43 4.55
C GLY A 31 -0.58 -0.99 3.41
N ALA A 32 -0.85 -0.57 2.17
CA ALA A 32 -0.17 -1.04 0.97
C ALA A 32 1.37 -0.87 0.99
N GLY A 33 1.88 0.05 1.81
CA GLY A 33 3.32 0.29 1.96
C GLY A 33 4.12 -0.94 2.38
N ILE A 34 3.54 -1.85 3.17
CA ILE A 34 4.23 -3.09 3.59
C ILE A 34 4.51 -4.03 2.42
N SER A 35 3.79 -3.88 1.30
CA SER A 35 3.90 -4.74 0.13
C SER A 35 4.86 -4.22 -0.95
N VAL A 36 5.40 -3.01 -0.80
CA VAL A 36 6.29 -2.37 -1.79
C VAL A 36 7.54 -3.21 -2.01
N GLU A 37 8.16 -3.71 -0.94
CA GLU A 37 9.36 -4.54 -1.01
C GLU A 37 9.10 -5.91 -1.67
N SER A 38 7.85 -6.33 -1.73
CA SER A 38 7.40 -7.54 -2.45
C SER A 38 7.08 -7.26 -3.93
N GLY A 39 7.31 -6.04 -4.43
CA GLY A 39 7.03 -5.64 -5.80
C GLY A 39 5.56 -5.31 -6.09
N ILE A 40 4.70 -5.26 -5.06
CA ILE A 40 3.30 -4.84 -5.22
C ILE A 40 3.24 -3.31 -5.08
N PRO A 41 2.80 -2.59 -6.13
CA PRO A 41 2.76 -1.13 -6.07
C PRO A 41 1.69 -0.64 -5.10
N THR A 42 1.93 0.53 -4.50
CA THR A 42 0.90 1.24 -3.73
C THR A 42 -0.13 1.87 -4.66
N PHE A 43 -1.34 2.12 -4.17
CA PHE A 43 -2.34 2.89 -4.91
C PHE A 43 -1.92 4.36 -5.08
N ARG A 44 -1.39 4.97 -4.01
CA ARG A 44 -1.02 6.39 -3.93
C ARG A 44 0.49 6.57 -3.69
N GLY A 45 0.96 7.81 -3.80
CA GLY A 45 2.33 8.22 -3.49
C GLY A 45 3.29 8.12 -4.70
N PRO A 46 4.56 8.51 -4.51
CA PRO A 46 5.56 8.46 -5.58
C PRO A 46 5.65 7.06 -6.20
N GLY A 47 5.37 6.96 -7.51
CA GLY A 47 5.39 5.69 -8.24
C GLY A 47 4.18 4.78 -8.02
N GLY A 48 3.17 5.22 -7.27
CA GLY A 48 1.91 4.50 -7.07
C GLY A 48 1.03 4.45 -8.32
N LEU A 49 0.08 3.51 -8.34
CA LEU A 49 -0.79 3.24 -9.48
C LEU A 49 -1.55 4.48 -9.95
N TRP A 50 -2.15 5.26 -9.06
CA TRP A 50 -2.94 6.43 -9.43
C TRP A 50 -2.10 7.62 -9.89
N THR A 51 -0.82 7.65 -9.55
CA THR A 51 0.12 8.63 -10.12
C THR A 51 0.50 8.25 -11.55
N LYS A 52 0.55 6.96 -11.88
CA LYS A 52 0.93 6.45 -13.22
C LYS A 52 -0.26 6.37 -14.18
N LEU A 53 -1.40 5.91 -13.71
CA LEU A 53 -2.59 5.58 -14.50
C LEU A 53 -3.70 6.64 -14.38
N GLY A 54 -3.56 7.58 -13.43
CA GLY A 54 -4.63 8.50 -13.05
C GLY A 54 -5.50 7.94 -11.92
N GLU A 55 -6.15 8.84 -11.18
CA GLU A 55 -7.12 8.40 -10.16
C GLU A 55 -8.38 7.83 -10.83
N PRO A 56 -8.90 6.69 -10.34
CA PRO A 56 -10.10 6.09 -10.89
C PRO A 56 -11.33 6.96 -10.62
N SER A 57 -12.42 6.67 -11.34
CA SER A 57 -13.70 7.35 -11.09
C SER A 57 -14.18 7.07 -9.65
N GLY A 58 -14.80 8.06 -9.01
CA GLY A 58 -15.46 7.85 -7.71
C GLY A 58 -16.69 6.93 -7.77
N ASN A 59 -17.14 6.59 -8.98
CA ASN A 59 -18.33 5.79 -9.26
C ASN A 59 -17.96 4.36 -9.70
N GLY A 60 -16.81 3.85 -9.23
CA GLY A 60 -16.26 2.57 -9.70
C GLY A 60 -17.20 1.38 -9.49
N TYR A 61 -18.06 1.43 -8.47
CA TYR A 61 -19.06 0.39 -8.22
C TYR A 61 -20.19 0.43 -9.26
N GLU A 62 -20.71 1.61 -9.57
CA GLU A 62 -21.73 1.80 -10.61
C GLU A 62 -21.20 1.44 -11.99
N ASP A 63 -19.94 1.79 -12.28
CA ASP A 63 -19.27 1.45 -13.52
C ASP A 63 -19.07 -0.06 -13.66
N PHE A 64 -18.71 -0.76 -12.57
CA PHE A 64 -18.67 -2.22 -12.51
C PHE A 64 -20.03 -2.85 -12.83
N LEU A 65 -21.11 -2.34 -12.23
CA LEU A 65 -22.46 -2.90 -12.42
C LEU A 65 -22.99 -2.76 -13.87
N LYS A 66 -22.52 -1.77 -14.65
CA LYS A 66 -22.92 -1.61 -16.05
C LYS A 66 -22.42 -2.74 -16.94
N ASN A 67 -21.20 -3.23 -16.70
CA ASN A 67 -20.60 -4.34 -17.42
C ASN A 67 -19.45 -4.98 -16.62
N PRO A 68 -19.74 -5.98 -15.75
CA PRO A 68 -18.74 -6.60 -14.89
C PRO A 68 -17.58 -7.26 -15.65
N GLU A 69 -17.85 -7.89 -16.80
CA GLU A 69 -16.83 -8.57 -17.62
C GLU A 69 -15.82 -7.56 -18.16
N SER A 70 -16.31 -6.49 -18.80
CA SER A 70 -15.43 -5.43 -19.32
C SER A 70 -14.65 -4.74 -18.21
N TRP A 71 -15.26 -4.55 -17.04
CA TRP A 71 -14.59 -3.95 -15.90
C TRP A 71 -13.43 -4.83 -15.40
N TRP A 72 -13.64 -6.14 -15.26
CA TRP A 72 -12.56 -7.06 -14.85
C TRP A 72 -11.43 -7.09 -15.88
N LEU A 73 -11.75 -7.19 -17.17
CA LEU A 73 -10.73 -7.18 -18.23
C LEU A 73 -9.88 -5.91 -18.20
N GLN A 74 -10.49 -4.74 -17.95
CA GLN A 74 -9.76 -3.47 -17.84
C GLN A 74 -8.85 -3.38 -16.61
N ASN A 75 -9.12 -4.13 -15.54
CA ASN A 75 -8.37 -4.07 -14.27
C ASN A 75 -7.39 -5.23 -14.07
N LEU A 76 -7.45 -6.28 -14.88
CA LEU A 76 -6.52 -7.43 -14.81
C LEU A 76 -5.14 -7.13 -15.38
N ASP A 77 -5.05 -6.20 -16.34
CA ASP A 77 -3.80 -5.87 -17.06
C ASP A 77 -3.14 -4.57 -16.57
N GLN A 78 -3.54 -4.05 -15.39
CA GLN A 78 -3.01 -2.80 -14.81
C GLN A 78 -1.77 -2.99 -13.94
#